data_AF-A0A9P0D7E3-F1
#
_entry.id   AF-A0A9P0D7E3-F1
#
_cell.length_a   1.000
_cell.length_b   1.000
_cell.length_c   1.000
_cell.angle_alpha   90.00
_cell.angle_beta   90.00
_cell.angle_gamma   90.00
#
_symmetry.space_group_name_H-M   'P 1'
#
loop_
_entity.id
_entity.type
_entity.pdbx_description
1 polymer ?
#
loop_
_entity_poly.entity_id
_entity_poly.type
_entity_poly.pdbx_seq_one_letter_code
_entity_poly.pdbx_strand_id
1 'polypeptide(L)'
;MYTVVNDIKRSYALFSAVFITLITTKAKAQDNCNADQLMHCAKPLSVLTDSGLTSFVSSKSDLEKVCPDLKEAIKCIHGFTRHCMSKEDRSHFRTLFHGTGLMVHELCRNGTYQDEYLKHAPCMSRAANENEVCFKRYTRAMHTIQSNSPEINISEPDIVTVLKKKRAAADEGIKNICCAFQEYVECSTQSVRRKCGDISAEFSHTFLDKMSAAMIQLHCTEYGRRECGMMSSSQATRQTVLTLLTIYLFQWFLR
;
A
#
# COMPACT_ATOMS: atom_id res chain seq x y z
N MET A 1 -5.98 -69.73 -14.17
CA MET A 1 -5.21 -68.88 -13.23
C MET A 1 -4.45 -67.74 -13.94
N TYR A 2 -3.83 -68.00 -15.11
CA TYR A 2 -3.12 -66.98 -15.90
C TYR A 2 -4.00 -65.82 -16.43
N THR A 3 -5.25 -66.10 -16.83
CA THR A 3 -6.17 -65.10 -17.39
C THR A 3 -6.61 -64.05 -16.37
N VAL A 4 -6.95 -64.48 -15.16
CA VAL A 4 -7.40 -63.62 -14.05
C VAL A 4 -6.30 -62.64 -13.61
N VAL A 5 -5.04 -63.08 -13.58
CA VAL A 5 -3.90 -62.22 -13.23
C VAL A 5 -3.67 -61.12 -14.28
N ASN A 6 -3.95 -61.40 -15.55
CA ASN A 6 -3.78 -60.44 -16.62
C ASN A 6 -4.87 -59.36 -16.60
N ASP A 7 -6.11 -59.74 -16.29
CA ASP A 7 -7.23 -58.80 -16.14
C ASP A 7 -7.05 -57.87 -14.92
N ILE A 8 -6.53 -58.38 -13.81
CA ILE A 8 -6.20 -57.56 -12.62
C ILE A 8 -5.09 -56.54 -12.95
N LYS A 9 -4.04 -56.95 -13.67
CA LYS A 9 -2.95 -56.05 -14.10
C LYS A 9 -3.44 -54.96 -15.05
N ARG A 10 -4.33 -55.32 -15.99
CA ARG A 10 -4.92 -54.37 -16.95
C ARG A 10 -5.85 -53.38 -16.26
N SER A 11 -6.63 -53.84 -15.29
CA SER A 11 -7.49 -52.99 -14.47
C SER A 11 -6.66 -52.00 -13.63
N TYR A 12 -5.61 -52.47 -12.94
CA TYR A 12 -4.71 -51.61 -12.15
C TYR A 12 -3.99 -50.57 -13.02
N ALA A 13 -3.57 -50.93 -14.23
CA ALA A 13 -2.94 -50.01 -15.18
C ALA A 13 -3.90 -48.91 -15.68
N LEU A 14 -5.18 -49.23 -15.86
CA LEU A 14 -6.21 -48.24 -16.22
C LEU A 14 -6.51 -47.31 -15.04
N PHE A 15 -6.65 -47.85 -13.83
CA PHE A 15 -6.86 -47.04 -12.63
C PHE A 15 -5.67 -46.14 -12.34
N SER A 16 -4.43 -46.64 -12.45
CA SER A 16 -3.23 -45.83 -12.26
C SER A 16 -3.09 -44.75 -13.34
N ALA A 17 -3.40 -45.06 -14.61
CA ALA A 17 -3.41 -44.07 -15.68
C ALA A 17 -4.46 -42.96 -15.43
N VAL A 18 -5.68 -43.31 -15.01
CA VAL A 18 -6.72 -42.33 -14.66
C VAL A 18 -6.30 -41.49 -13.46
N PHE A 19 -5.70 -42.08 -12.43
CA PHE A 19 -5.21 -41.37 -11.25
C PHE A 19 -4.05 -40.42 -11.60
N ILE A 20 -3.11 -40.85 -12.45
CA ILE A 20 -2.02 -40.00 -12.96
C ILE A 20 -2.58 -38.86 -13.83
N THR A 21 -3.62 -39.11 -14.63
CA THR A 21 -4.29 -38.08 -15.45
C THR A 21 -5.03 -37.06 -14.57
N LEU A 22 -5.65 -37.51 -13.47
CA LEU A 22 -6.31 -36.64 -12.48
C LEU A 22 -5.30 -35.82 -11.65
N ILE A 23 -4.14 -36.39 -11.31
CA ILE A 23 -3.07 -35.67 -10.60
C ILE A 23 -2.40 -34.63 -11.54
N THR A 24 -2.15 -34.98 -12.80
CA THR A 24 -1.49 -34.09 -13.77
C THR A 24 -2.40 -32.97 -14.30
N THR A 25 -3.72 -33.16 -14.32
CA THR A 25 -4.68 -32.09 -14.65
C THR A 25 -4.82 -31.06 -13.53
N LYS A 26 -4.55 -31.42 -12.26
CA LYS A 26 -4.48 -30.45 -11.15
C LYS A 26 -3.14 -29.72 -11.03
N ALA A 27 -2.08 -30.20 -11.69
CA ALA A 27 -0.74 -29.63 -11.63
C ALA A 27 -0.41 -28.65 -12.77
N LYS A 28 -1.32 -28.41 -13.72
CA LYS A 28 -1.11 -27.51 -14.87
C LYS A 28 -2.04 -26.29 -14.83
N ALA A 29 -1.82 -25.37 -13.87
CA ALA A 29 -2.34 -23.99 -13.94
C ALA A 29 -1.71 -23.08 -12.87
N GLN A 30 -0.38 -23.00 -12.77
CA GLN A 30 0.24 -22.00 -11.88
C GLN A 30 1.65 -21.57 -12.30
N ASP A 31 1.91 -21.40 -13.60
CA ASP A 31 3.28 -21.07 -14.03
C ASP A 31 3.69 -19.60 -13.80
N ASN A 32 2.79 -18.69 -13.40
CA ASN A 32 3.15 -17.26 -13.28
C ASN A 32 2.64 -16.51 -12.02
N CYS A 33 1.93 -17.15 -11.09
CA CYS A 33 1.36 -16.44 -9.93
C CYS A 33 2.42 -16.10 -8.87
N ASN A 34 3.14 -14.99 -9.07
CA ASN A 34 4.15 -14.47 -8.15
C ASN A 34 3.95 -12.96 -7.88
N ALA A 35 4.67 -12.46 -6.86
CA ALA A 35 4.62 -11.05 -6.49
C ALA A 35 5.15 -10.13 -7.60
N ASP A 36 6.14 -10.59 -8.38
CA ASP A 36 6.75 -9.82 -9.46
C ASP A 36 5.74 -9.49 -10.57
N GLN A 37 4.85 -10.42 -10.92
CA GLN A 37 3.81 -10.20 -11.91
C GLN A 37 2.80 -9.14 -11.44
N LEU A 38 2.44 -9.16 -10.15
CA LEU A 38 1.56 -8.14 -9.57
C LEU A 38 2.25 -6.77 -9.56
N MET A 39 3.54 -6.72 -9.18
CA MET A 39 4.35 -5.50 -9.23
C MET A 39 4.48 -4.96 -10.65
N HIS A 40 4.63 -5.84 -11.65
CA HIS A 40 4.66 -5.47 -13.05
C HIS A 40 3.36 -4.80 -13.50
N CYS A 41 2.19 -5.33 -13.10
CA CYS A 41 0.90 -4.68 -13.36
C CYS A 41 0.79 -3.30 -12.69
N ALA A 42 1.38 -3.12 -11.49
CA ALA A 42 1.28 -1.87 -10.72
C ALA A 42 2.24 -0.77 -11.21
N LYS A 43 3.28 -1.11 -11.98
CA LYS A 43 4.31 -0.17 -12.44
C LYS A 43 3.75 1.10 -13.10
N PRO A 44 2.74 1.07 -13.98
CA PRO A 44 2.22 2.30 -14.58
C PRO A 44 1.51 3.23 -13.58
N LEU A 45 0.96 2.70 -12.49
CA LEU A 45 0.30 3.51 -11.45
C LEU A 45 1.29 4.40 -10.70
N SER A 46 2.56 4.02 -10.72
CA SER A 46 3.63 4.73 -10.05
C SER A 46 3.84 6.14 -10.61
N VAL A 47 3.44 6.43 -11.87
CA VAL A 47 3.48 7.79 -12.43
C VAL A 47 2.65 8.81 -11.62
N LEU A 48 1.66 8.34 -10.87
CA LEU A 48 0.79 9.16 -10.04
C LEU A 48 1.42 9.46 -8.66
N THR A 49 2.42 8.69 -8.24
CA THR A 49 2.98 8.69 -6.87
C THR A 49 4.49 8.90 -6.81
N ASP A 50 5.26 8.40 -7.78
CA ASP A 50 6.71 8.19 -7.71
C ASP A 50 7.56 9.46 -7.79
N SER A 51 7.02 10.56 -8.30
CA SER A 51 7.73 11.85 -8.31
C SER A 51 7.34 12.75 -7.15
N GLY A 52 6.72 12.21 -6.10
CA GLY A 52 6.14 13.05 -5.06
C GLY A 52 4.98 13.91 -5.57
N LEU A 53 4.24 13.40 -6.57
CA LEU A 53 3.12 14.01 -7.31
C LEU A 53 3.51 14.61 -8.67
N THR A 54 2.99 13.95 -9.71
CA THR A 54 2.52 14.55 -10.97
C THR A 54 3.51 15.41 -11.77
N SER A 55 4.83 15.18 -11.69
CA SER A 55 5.79 15.99 -12.47
C SER A 55 5.46 15.94 -13.98
N PHE A 56 4.98 14.79 -14.48
CA PHE A 56 4.61 14.56 -15.87
C PHE A 56 3.10 14.65 -16.16
N VAL A 57 2.24 14.84 -15.15
CA VAL A 57 0.77 14.82 -15.31
C VAL A 57 0.18 16.14 -14.86
N SER A 58 0.53 17.21 -15.56
CA SER A 58 0.19 18.59 -15.16
C SER A 58 -0.98 19.18 -15.95
N SER A 59 -1.33 18.54 -17.07
CA SER A 59 -2.31 19.06 -18.03
C SER A 59 -3.25 17.97 -18.54
N LYS A 60 -4.33 18.39 -19.20
CA LYS A 60 -5.25 17.47 -19.87
C LYS A 60 -4.57 16.63 -20.95
N SER A 61 -3.65 17.22 -21.71
CA SER A 61 -2.88 16.49 -22.73
C SER A 61 -2.01 15.40 -22.10
N ASP A 62 -1.47 15.66 -20.91
CA ASP A 62 -0.69 14.66 -20.18
C ASP A 62 -1.58 13.50 -19.72
N LEU A 63 -2.77 13.82 -19.19
CA LEU A 63 -3.78 12.82 -18.81
C LEU A 63 -4.16 11.93 -19.99
N GLU A 64 -4.39 12.49 -21.17
CA GLU A 64 -4.73 11.74 -22.38
C GLU A 64 -3.64 10.72 -22.78
N LYS A 65 -2.37 11.03 -22.49
CA LYS A 65 -1.24 10.12 -22.76
C LYS A 65 -1.11 9.01 -21.73
N VAL A 66 -1.29 9.31 -20.44
CA VAL A 66 -1.04 8.34 -19.35
C VAL A 66 -2.26 7.48 -19.01
N CYS A 67 -3.47 7.98 -19.25
CA CYS A 67 -4.70 7.29 -18.86
C CYS A 67 -4.92 5.93 -19.53
N PRO A 68 -4.51 5.66 -20.78
CA PRO A 68 -4.53 4.31 -21.34
C PRO A 68 -3.74 3.32 -20.48
N ASP A 69 -2.51 3.67 -20.09
CA ASP A 69 -1.63 2.81 -19.29
C ASP A 69 -2.17 2.59 -17.88
N LEU A 70 -2.72 3.64 -17.24
CA LEU A 70 -3.35 3.54 -15.92
C LEU A 70 -4.56 2.60 -15.95
N LYS A 71 -5.42 2.73 -16.96
CA LYS A 71 -6.59 1.85 -17.12
C LYS A 71 -6.17 0.40 -17.36
N GLU A 72 -5.10 0.20 -18.13
CA GLU A 72 -4.58 -1.14 -18.41
C GLU A 72 -3.93 -1.76 -17.17
N ALA A 73 -3.23 -0.98 -16.35
CA ALA A 73 -2.72 -1.43 -15.05
C ALA A 73 -3.83 -1.96 -14.13
N ILE A 74 -4.95 -1.21 -14.00
CA ILE A 74 -6.10 -1.64 -13.19
C ILE A 74 -6.69 -2.95 -13.74
N LYS A 75 -6.84 -3.08 -15.07
CA LYS A 75 -7.31 -4.33 -15.70
C LYS A 75 -6.36 -5.49 -15.47
N CYS A 76 -5.05 -5.28 -15.58
CA CYS A 76 -4.00 -6.26 -15.32
C CYS A 76 -4.11 -6.81 -13.90
N ILE A 77 -4.20 -5.92 -12.90
CA ILE A 77 -4.37 -6.29 -11.48
C ILE A 77 -5.66 -7.09 -11.28
N HIS A 78 -6.77 -6.66 -11.89
CA HIS A 78 -8.03 -7.41 -11.83
C HIS A 78 -7.93 -8.79 -12.51
N GLY A 79 -7.16 -8.92 -13.59
CA GLY A 79 -6.88 -10.19 -14.26
C GLY A 79 -6.05 -11.11 -13.39
N PHE A 80 -4.96 -10.60 -12.83
CA PHE A 80 -4.09 -11.31 -11.90
C PHE A 80 -4.88 -11.84 -10.70
N THR A 81 -5.64 -10.99 -10.01
CA THR A 81 -6.44 -11.40 -8.83
C THR A 81 -7.54 -12.41 -9.17
N ARG A 82 -8.05 -12.43 -10.41
CA ARG A 82 -8.97 -13.48 -10.87
C ARG A 82 -8.29 -14.82 -11.07
N HIS A 83 -7.05 -14.80 -11.54
CA HIS A 83 -6.32 -15.99 -11.94
C HIS A 83 -5.54 -16.62 -10.77
N CYS A 84 -4.97 -15.78 -9.90
CA CYS A 84 -3.97 -16.18 -8.93
C CYS A 84 -4.43 -16.16 -7.47
N MET A 85 -5.62 -15.63 -7.17
CA MET A 85 -6.12 -15.52 -5.79
C MET A 85 -7.37 -16.36 -5.57
N SER A 86 -7.54 -16.84 -4.34
CA SER A 86 -8.79 -17.46 -3.89
C SER A 86 -9.92 -16.42 -3.88
N LYS A 87 -11.17 -16.88 -3.76
CA LYS A 87 -12.33 -15.97 -3.69
C LYS A 87 -12.22 -15.00 -2.50
N GLU A 88 -11.73 -15.48 -1.37
CA GLU A 88 -11.55 -14.70 -0.15
C GLU A 88 -10.43 -13.67 -0.31
N ASP A 89 -9.24 -14.12 -0.72
CA ASP A 89 -8.08 -13.25 -0.97
C ASP A 89 -8.38 -12.19 -2.01
N ARG A 90 -9.08 -12.57 -3.09
CA ARG A 90 -9.52 -11.63 -4.13
C ARG A 90 -10.51 -10.60 -3.58
N SER A 91 -11.43 -11.00 -2.71
CA SER A 91 -12.39 -10.09 -2.10
C SER A 91 -11.68 -9.09 -1.19
N HIS A 92 -10.74 -9.57 -0.38
CA HIS A 92 -9.92 -8.75 0.50
C HIS A 92 -9.03 -7.77 -0.30
N PHE A 93 -8.31 -8.27 -1.31
CA PHE A 93 -7.50 -7.46 -2.20
C PHE A 93 -8.32 -6.39 -2.92
N ARG A 94 -9.51 -6.74 -3.42
CA ARG A 94 -10.39 -5.76 -4.07
C ARG A 94 -10.76 -4.63 -3.13
N THR A 95 -11.00 -4.92 -1.85
CA THR A 95 -11.23 -3.88 -0.84
C THR A 95 -10.00 -2.98 -0.69
N LEU A 96 -8.82 -3.57 -0.50
CA LEU A 96 -7.55 -2.83 -0.35
C LEU A 96 -7.23 -1.94 -1.56
N PHE A 97 -7.52 -2.41 -2.76
CA PHE A 97 -7.16 -1.75 -4.01
C PHE A 97 -8.28 -0.85 -4.59
N HIS A 98 -9.46 -0.83 -3.96
CA HIS A 98 -10.64 -0.14 -4.47
C HIS A 98 -10.40 1.36 -4.67
N GLY A 99 -9.76 2.02 -3.69
CA GLY A 99 -9.48 3.46 -3.72
C GLY A 99 -8.62 3.86 -4.92
N THR A 100 -7.56 3.10 -5.18
CA THR A 100 -6.69 3.29 -6.35
C THR A 100 -7.47 3.17 -7.67
N GLY A 101 -8.29 2.13 -7.80
CA GLY A 101 -9.11 1.92 -9.00
C GLY A 101 -10.14 3.03 -9.23
N LEU A 102 -10.80 3.50 -8.17
CA LEU A 102 -11.73 4.62 -8.24
C LEU A 102 -11.04 5.93 -8.62
N MET A 103 -9.88 6.21 -8.02
CA MET A 103 -9.09 7.41 -8.32
C MET A 103 -8.69 7.42 -9.81
N VAL A 104 -8.14 6.32 -10.33
CA VAL A 104 -7.80 6.21 -11.77
C VAL A 104 -9.03 6.42 -12.65
N HIS A 105 -10.17 5.82 -12.29
CA HIS A 105 -11.40 5.98 -13.06
C HIS A 105 -11.89 7.43 -13.11
N GLU A 106 -11.90 8.14 -11.97
CA GLU A 106 -12.33 9.53 -11.89
C GLU A 106 -11.35 10.51 -12.54
N LEU A 107 -10.04 10.29 -12.35
CA LEU A 107 -9.00 11.11 -12.94
C LEU A 107 -8.99 11.00 -14.48
N CYS A 108 -9.26 9.81 -15.01
CA CYS A 108 -9.19 9.51 -16.44
C CYS A 108 -10.53 9.56 -17.17
N ARG A 109 -11.53 10.21 -16.58
CA ARG A 109 -12.83 10.49 -17.18
C ARG A 109 -13.13 11.97 -17.04
N ASN A 110 -13.63 12.59 -18.11
CA ASN A 110 -14.11 13.97 -18.03
C ASN A 110 -15.15 14.07 -16.91
N GLY A 111 -14.99 15.06 -16.03
CA GLY A 111 -15.87 15.28 -14.90
C GLY A 111 -15.21 16.16 -13.83
N THR A 112 -15.98 16.48 -12.80
CA THR A 112 -15.61 17.46 -11.77
C THR A 112 -14.31 17.12 -11.04
N TYR A 113 -14.02 15.83 -10.82
CA TYR A 113 -12.78 15.42 -10.17
C TYR A 113 -11.55 15.70 -11.04
N GLN A 114 -11.63 15.42 -12.35
CA GLN A 114 -10.56 15.73 -13.29
C GLN A 114 -10.35 17.25 -13.40
N ASP A 115 -11.44 18.02 -13.44
CA ASP A 115 -11.38 19.48 -13.49
C ASP A 115 -10.71 20.06 -12.24
N GLU A 116 -11.06 19.56 -11.05
CA GLU A 116 -10.44 20.00 -9.79
C GLU A 116 -8.97 19.56 -9.72
N TYR A 117 -8.64 18.33 -10.16
CA TYR A 117 -7.24 17.91 -10.28
C TYR A 117 -6.42 18.86 -11.15
N LEU A 118 -6.93 19.22 -12.33
CA LEU A 118 -6.23 20.07 -13.29
C LEU A 118 -6.03 21.51 -12.79
N LYS A 119 -6.83 21.96 -11.82
CA LYS A 119 -6.64 23.24 -11.13
C LYS A 119 -5.38 23.26 -10.26
N HIS A 120 -5.02 22.13 -9.65
CA HIS A 120 -3.89 22.01 -8.74
C HIS A 120 -2.62 21.45 -9.40
N ALA A 121 -2.78 20.59 -10.40
CA ALA A 121 -1.70 19.85 -11.04
C ALA A 121 -0.54 20.71 -11.57
N PRO A 122 -0.75 21.90 -12.19
CA PRO A 122 0.36 22.74 -12.66
C PRO A 122 1.29 23.22 -11.53
N CYS A 123 0.74 23.51 -10.34
CA CYS A 123 1.58 23.91 -9.22
C CYS A 123 2.26 22.70 -8.57
N MET A 124 1.50 21.62 -8.37
CA MET A 124 2.03 20.39 -7.77
C MET A 124 3.17 19.79 -8.60
N SER A 125 3.08 19.85 -9.94
CA SER A 125 4.18 19.47 -10.84
C SER A 125 5.46 20.28 -10.59
N ARG A 126 5.35 21.59 -10.29
CA ARG A 126 6.52 22.42 -9.91
C ARG A 126 7.04 22.13 -8.51
N ALA A 127 6.21 21.57 -7.63
CA ALA A 127 6.58 21.14 -6.28
C ALA A 127 7.12 19.69 -6.25
N ALA A 128 7.14 19.00 -7.40
CA ALA A 128 7.50 17.59 -7.47
C ALA A 128 8.92 17.33 -6.96
N ASN A 129 9.88 18.21 -7.24
CA ASN A 129 11.26 18.05 -6.77
C ASN A 129 11.35 18.15 -5.25
N GLU A 130 10.65 19.11 -4.63
CA GLU A 130 10.58 19.24 -3.18
C GLU A 130 9.86 18.05 -2.52
N ASN A 131 8.87 17.49 -3.21
CA ASN A 131 8.16 16.30 -2.74
C ASN A 131 8.91 14.98 -2.98
N GLU A 132 9.81 14.92 -3.96
CA GLU A 132 10.57 13.71 -4.28
C GLU A 132 11.38 13.23 -3.07
N VAL A 133 11.86 14.14 -2.22
CA VAL A 133 12.54 13.83 -0.96
C VAL A 133 11.64 13.00 -0.04
N CYS A 134 10.35 13.34 0.06
CA CYS A 134 9.37 12.61 0.86
C CYS A 134 9.16 11.20 0.30
N PHE A 135 8.98 11.09 -1.02
CA PHE A 135 8.78 9.79 -1.66
C PHE A 135 10.01 8.88 -1.56
N LYS A 136 11.24 9.42 -1.71
CA LYS A 136 12.48 8.66 -1.52
C LYS A 136 12.62 8.10 -0.11
N ARG A 137 12.20 8.85 0.91
CA ARG A 137 12.18 8.37 2.30
C ARG A 137 11.19 7.22 2.47
N TYR A 138 9.98 7.37 1.93
CA TYR A 138 8.96 6.33 1.94
C TYR A 138 9.45 5.04 1.28
N THR A 139 9.95 5.11 0.05
CA THR A 139 10.40 3.94 -0.69
C THR A 139 11.58 3.24 -0.01
N ARG A 140 12.49 4.01 0.61
CA ARG A 140 13.57 3.44 1.43
C ARG A 140 13.01 2.69 2.64
N ALA A 141 12.06 3.27 3.36
CA ALA A 141 11.40 2.61 4.48
C ALA A 141 10.70 1.32 4.05
N MET A 142 10.01 1.33 2.90
CA MET A 142 9.36 0.14 2.34
C MET A 142 10.36 -0.98 2.03
N HIS A 143 11.49 -0.63 1.41
CA HIS A 143 12.55 -1.59 1.13
C HIS A 143 13.14 -2.20 2.41
N THR A 144 13.36 -1.39 3.45
CA THR A 144 13.85 -1.86 4.75
C THR A 144 12.84 -2.80 5.43
N ILE A 145 11.55 -2.48 5.38
CA ILE A 145 10.51 -3.34 5.96
C ILE A 145 10.48 -4.70 5.23
N GLN A 146 10.57 -4.68 3.89
CA GLN A 146 10.60 -5.89 3.09
C GLN A 146 11.82 -6.77 3.41
N SER A 147 13.00 -6.16 3.56
CA SER A 147 14.24 -6.89 3.87
C SER A 147 14.33 -7.44 5.30
N ASN A 148 13.57 -6.86 6.24
CA ASN A 148 13.61 -7.23 7.66
C ASN A 148 12.63 -8.36 8.03
N SER A 149 12.05 -9.06 7.06
CA SER A 149 11.19 -10.20 7.33
C SER A 149 12.00 -11.29 8.06
N PRO A 150 11.66 -11.64 9.32
CA PRO A 150 12.47 -12.57 10.09
C PRO A 150 12.45 -13.96 9.43
N GLU A 151 13.64 -14.49 9.12
CA GLU A 151 13.79 -15.91 8.77
C GLU A 151 13.51 -16.74 10.03
N ILE A 152 12.33 -17.38 10.06
CA ILE A 152 11.94 -18.23 11.18
C ILE A 152 12.56 -19.62 10.97
N ASN A 153 13.61 -19.92 11.73
CA ASN A 153 14.14 -21.28 11.82
C ASN A 153 13.16 -22.15 12.61
N ILE A 154 12.65 -23.21 11.99
CA ILE A 154 11.66 -24.16 12.54
C ILE A 154 12.29 -25.10 13.60
N SER A 155 13.44 -24.73 14.17
CA SER A 155 14.14 -25.52 15.19
C SER A 155 13.66 -25.25 16.62
N GLU A 156 12.72 -24.31 16.83
CA GLU A 156 12.07 -24.09 18.12
C GLU A 156 10.99 -25.15 18.39
N PRO A 157 11.01 -25.84 19.56
CA PRO A 157 10.15 -27.00 19.83
C PRO A 157 8.69 -26.66 20.13
N ASP A 158 8.32 -25.37 20.26
CA ASP A 158 6.95 -24.94 20.57
C ASP A 158 6.34 -24.11 19.43
N ILE A 159 5.42 -24.76 18.69
CA ILE A 159 4.65 -24.17 17.59
C ILE A 159 3.89 -22.91 18.03
N VAL A 160 3.41 -22.85 19.28
CA VAL A 160 2.65 -21.70 19.79
C VAL A 160 3.55 -20.47 19.89
N THR A 161 4.75 -20.63 20.42
CA THR A 161 5.75 -19.57 20.53
C THR A 161 6.18 -19.05 19.14
N VAL A 162 6.39 -19.96 18.19
CA VAL A 162 6.70 -19.61 16.79
C VAL A 162 5.58 -18.80 16.14
N LEU A 163 4.33 -19.22 16.30
CA LEU A 163 3.17 -18.49 15.76
C LEU A 163 3.01 -17.10 16.39
N LYS A 164 3.23 -16.98 17.70
CA LYS A 164 3.18 -15.69 18.41
C LYS A 164 4.26 -14.74 17.91
N LYS A 165 5.49 -15.24 17.73
CA LYS A 165 6.62 -14.46 17.17
C LYS A 165 6.33 -14.01 15.74
N LYS A 166 5.77 -14.91 14.91
CA LYS A 166 5.36 -14.60 13.53
C LYS A 166 4.29 -13.51 13.50
N ARG A 167 3.29 -13.59 14.38
CA ARG A 167 2.24 -12.57 14.49
C ARG A 167 2.81 -11.23 14.94
N ALA A 168 3.64 -11.21 15.98
CA ALA A 168 4.28 -9.98 16.46
C ALA A 168 5.14 -9.31 15.37
N ALA A 169 5.89 -10.09 14.59
CA ALA A 169 6.68 -9.58 13.47
C ALA A 169 5.79 -9.03 12.34
N ALA A 170 4.66 -9.69 12.05
CA ALA A 170 3.69 -9.19 11.08
C ALA A 170 3.03 -7.88 11.55
N ASP A 171 2.63 -7.80 12.82
CA ASP A 171 2.03 -6.61 13.43
C ASP A 171 3.05 -5.44 13.44
N GLU A 172 4.32 -5.71 13.74
CA GLU A 172 5.40 -4.72 13.65
C GLU A 172 5.64 -4.25 12.21
N GLY A 173 5.61 -5.17 11.24
CA GLY A 173 5.69 -4.84 9.82
C GLY A 173 4.56 -3.92 9.38
N ILE A 174 3.32 -4.22 9.78
CA ILE A 174 2.14 -3.38 9.50
C ILE A 174 2.32 -1.99 10.12
N LYS A 175 2.70 -1.91 11.40
CA LYS A 175 2.97 -0.63 12.07
C LYS A 175 3.98 0.20 11.29
N ASN A 176 5.09 -0.39 10.88
CA ASN A 176 6.14 0.31 10.14
C ASN A 176 5.65 0.81 8.77
N ILE A 177 4.82 0.02 8.07
CA ILE A 177 4.19 0.43 6.80
C ILE A 177 3.27 1.63 7.02
N CYS A 178 2.40 1.56 8.03
CA CYS A 178 1.48 2.62 8.39
C CYS A 178 2.22 3.92 8.72
N CYS A 179 3.25 3.86 9.56
CA CYS A 179 3.99 5.05 9.96
C CYS A 179 4.79 5.68 8.82
N ALA A 180 5.46 4.86 8.00
CA ALA A 180 6.17 5.37 6.83
C ALA A 180 5.22 6.04 5.82
N PHE A 181 4.03 5.48 5.62
CA PHE A 181 3.03 6.09 4.75
C PHE A 181 2.48 7.40 5.32
N GLN A 182 2.18 7.46 6.62
CA GLN A 182 1.73 8.70 7.25
C GLN A 182 2.79 9.80 7.20
N GLU A 183 4.06 9.47 7.47
CA GLU A 183 5.17 10.43 7.34
C GLU A 183 5.28 10.96 5.91
N TYR A 184 5.09 10.10 4.91
CA TYR A 184 5.07 10.50 3.51
C TYR A 184 3.96 11.50 3.19
N VAL A 185 2.72 11.20 3.60
CA VAL A 185 1.57 12.09 3.39
C VAL A 185 1.77 13.44 4.08
N GLU A 186 2.25 13.45 5.33
CA GLU A 186 2.51 14.69 6.07
C GLU A 186 3.63 15.52 5.43
N CYS A 187 4.75 14.87 5.08
CA CYS A 187 5.88 15.51 4.41
C CYS A 187 5.46 16.13 3.08
N SER A 188 4.76 15.36 2.24
CA SER A 188 4.29 15.82 0.93
C SER A 188 3.28 16.96 1.07
N THR A 189 2.31 16.84 1.96
CA THR A 189 1.33 17.90 2.25
C THR A 189 2.00 19.20 2.68
N GLN A 190 3.01 19.11 3.55
CA GLN A 190 3.73 20.29 4.02
C GLN A 190 4.59 20.94 2.93
N SER A 191 5.21 20.14 2.06
CA SER A 191 5.97 20.63 0.91
C SER A 191 5.06 21.32 -0.11
N VAL A 192 3.90 20.73 -0.44
CA VAL A 192 2.88 21.37 -1.31
C VAL A 192 2.34 22.64 -0.65
N ARG A 193 2.06 22.64 0.65
CA ARG A 193 1.59 23.85 1.38
C ARG A 193 2.56 25.01 1.22
N ARG A 194 3.86 24.77 1.42
CA ARG A 194 4.90 25.80 1.29
C ARG A 194 5.02 26.37 -0.12
N LYS A 195 4.78 25.55 -1.15
CA LYS A 195 4.97 25.94 -2.56
C LYS A 195 3.71 26.45 -3.25
N CYS A 196 2.55 25.87 -2.91
CA CYS A 196 1.29 25.98 -3.66
C CYS A 196 0.10 26.44 -2.80
N GLY A 197 0.30 26.69 -1.51
CA GLY A 197 -0.74 27.15 -0.59
C GLY A 197 -1.61 26.03 -0.02
N ASP A 198 -2.47 26.40 0.92
CA ASP A 198 -3.25 25.46 1.72
C ASP A 198 -4.26 24.63 0.92
N ILE A 199 -4.94 25.23 -0.06
CA ILE A 199 -5.96 24.54 -0.86
C ILE A 199 -5.32 23.39 -1.66
N SER A 200 -4.19 23.65 -2.31
CA SER A 200 -3.46 22.61 -3.05
C SER A 200 -2.87 21.55 -2.12
N ALA A 201 -2.49 21.93 -0.90
CA ALA A 201 -2.01 20.99 0.10
C ALA A 201 -3.12 20.05 0.59
N GLU A 202 -4.32 20.58 0.82
CA GLU A 202 -5.49 19.79 1.20
C GLU A 202 -5.93 18.84 0.09
N PHE A 203 -5.92 19.31 -1.17
CA PHE A 203 -6.14 18.45 -2.33
C PHE A 203 -5.10 17.33 -2.40
N SER A 204 -3.81 17.68 -2.27
CA SER A 204 -2.69 16.72 -2.27
C SER A 204 -2.83 15.67 -1.17
N HIS A 205 -3.19 16.08 0.04
CA HIS A 205 -3.43 15.17 1.17
C HIS A 205 -4.55 14.19 0.83
N THR A 206 -5.70 14.70 0.36
CA THR A 206 -6.86 13.89 0.00
C THR A 206 -6.56 12.94 -1.16
N PHE A 207 -5.74 13.37 -2.13
CA PHE A 207 -5.30 12.53 -3.24
C PHE A 207 -4.48 11.32 -2.76
N LEU A 208 -3.48 11.56 -1.90
CA LEU A 208 -2.63 10.49 -1.36
C LEU A 208 -3.41 9.56 -0.40
N ASP A 209 -4.30 10.13 0.40
CA ASP A 209 -5.19 9.36 1.29
C ASP A 209 -6.11 8.45 0.47
N LYS A 210 -6.76 8.96 -0.57
CA LYS A 210 -7.65 8.16 -1.44
C LYS A 210 -6.94 6.98 -2.10
N MET A 211 -5.66 7.13 -2.45
CA MET A 211 -4.86 6.07 -3.06
C MET A 211 -4.57 4.89 -2.12
N SER A 212 -4.67 5.09 -0.81
CA SER A 212 -4.28 4.14 0.23
C SER A 212 -5.35 3.93 1.32
N ALA A 213 -6.52 4.59 1.20
CA ALA A 213 -7.53 4.71 2.24
C ALA A 213 -7.99 3.36 2.80
N ALA A 214 -8.16 2.36 1.94
CA ALA A 214 -8.59 1.04 2.39
C ALA A 214 -7.49 0.31 3.19
N MET A 215 -6.22 0.46 2.82
CA MET A 215 -5.09 -0.06 3.61
C MET A 215 -5.05 0.63 4.98
N ILE A 216 -5.19 1.96 5.00
CA ILE A 216 -5.19 2.75 6.24
C ILE A 216 -6.34 2.34 7.16
N GLN A 217 -7.55 2.23 6.62
CA GLN A 217 -8.75 1.90 7.41
C GLN A 217 -8.74 0.46 7.94
N LEU A 218 -8.13 -0.49 7.21
CA LEU A 218 -8.12 -1.89 7.63
C LEU A 218 -6.94 -2.23 8.54
N HIS A 219 -5.81 -1.55 8.39
CA HIS A 219 -4.55 -1.96 9.05
C HIS A 219 -3.88 -0.86 9.88
N CYS A 220 -4.23 0.41 9.69
CA CYS A 220 -3.55 1.53 10.34
C CYS A 220 -4.37 2.26 11.39
N THR A 221 -5.61 1.85 11.66
CA THR A 221 -6.51 2.53 12.62
C THR A 221 -5.96 2.60 14.04
N GLU A 222 -5.13 1.62 14.42
CA GLU A 222 -4.49 1.56 15.74
C GLU A 222 -3.14 2.30 15.79
N TYR A 223 -2.59 2.68 14.63
CA TYR A 223 -1.28 3.32 14.52
C TYR A 223 -1.45 4.80 14.15
N GLY A 224 -1.77 5.62 15.15
CA GLY A 224 -1.89 7.06 14.97
C GLY A 224 -0.55 7.79 15.02
N ARG A 225 -0.62 9.13 15.00
CA ARG A 225 0.57 10.00 15.05
C ARG A 225 1.47 9.75 16.25
N ARG A 226 0.89 9.36 17.39
CA ARG A 226 1.64 9.12 18.63
C ARG A 226 2.43 7.82 18.52
N GLU A 227 1.78 6.77 18.05
CA GLU A 227 2.34 5.43 17.87
C GLU A 227 3.47 5.42 16.83
N CYS A 228 3.39 6.35 15.88
CA CYS A 228 4.41 6.63 14.86
C CYS A 228 5.46 7.66 15.29
N GLY A 229 5.40 8.23 16.50
CA GLY A 229 6.39 9.17 17.00
C GLY A 229 6.43 10.53 16.29
N MET A 230 5.35 10.90 15.58
CA MET A 230 5.24 12.14 14.80
C MET A 230 4.73 13.33 15.62
N MET A 231 4.36 13.13 16.90
CA MET A 231 4.02 14.25 17.79
C MET A 231 5.28 15.02 18.18
N SER A 232 5.37 16.29 17.74
CA SER A 232 6.43 17.20 18.17
C SER A 232 6.36 17.46 19.68
N SER A 233 7.51 17.38 20.35
CA SER A 233 7.70 17.71 21.78
C SER A 233 7.44 19.19 22.13
N SER A 234 7.08 20.03 21.16
CA SER A 234 6.75 21.44 21.37
C SER A 234 5.49 21.70 22.22
N GLN A 235 4.58 20.73 22.36
CA GLN A 235 3.44 20.87 23.27
C GLN A 235 3.85 20.76 24.76
N ALA A 236 4.84 19.91 25.08
CA ALA A 236 5.31 19.77 26.46
C ALA A 236 5.99 21.05 26.96
N THR A 237 6.78 21.72 26.12
CA THR A 237 7.47 22.97 26.48
C THR A 237 6.52 24.14 26.67
N ARG A 238 5.44 24.24 25.86
CA ARG A 238 4.44 25.31 25.99
C ARG A 238 3.62 25.19 27.28
N GLN A 239 3.35 23.96 27.72
CA GLN A 239 2.63 23.67 28.95
C GLN A 239 3.47 23.96 30.20
N THR A 240 4.78 23.65 30.18
CA THR A 240 5.71 23.99 31.26
C THR A 240 5.93 25.50 31.40
N VAL A 241 5.97 26.25 30.30
CA VAL A 241 6.13 27.72 30.35
C VAL A 241 4.88 28.39 30.91
N LEU A 242 3.68 27.94 30.53
CA LEU A 242 2.42 28.46 31.07
C LEU A 242 2.27 28.17 32.56
N THR A 243 2.64 26.98 33.03
CA THR A 243 2.56 26.63 34.47
C THR A 243 3.56 27.45 35.30
N LEU A 244 4.78 27.64 34.80
CA LEU A 244 5.78 28.49 35.48
C LEU A 244 5.34 29.96 35.55
N LEU A 245 4.74 30.49 34.49
CA LEU A 245 4.17 31.86 34.50
C LEU A 245 3.01 31.99 35.48
N THR A 246 2.12 31.00 35.57
CA THR A 246 1.02 31.03 36.56
C THR A 246 1.52 30.95 38.01
N ILE A 247 2.55 30.15 38.28
CA ILE A 247 3.15 30.04 39.61
C ILE A 247 3.85 31.34 39.98
N TYR A 248 4.57 31.97 39.04
CA TYR A 248 5.23 33.26 39.27
C TYR A 248 4.23 34.39 39.55
N LEU A 249 3.14 34.46 38.77
CA LEU A 249 2.06 35.43 39.00
C LEU A 249 1.36 35.22 40.35
N PHE A 250 1.13 33.96 40.74
CA PHE A 250 0.52 33.62 42.02
C PHE A 250 1.43 33.97 43.21
N GLN A 251 2.74 33.73 43.08
CA GLN A 251 3.74 34.13 44.07
C GLN A 251 3.89 35.66 44.18
N TRP A 252 3.72 36.39 43.08
CA TRP A 252 3.72 37.86 43.09
C TRP A 252 2.47 38.43 43.77
N PHE A 253 1.29 37.83 43.57
CA PHE A 253 0.05 38.25 44.23
C PHE A 253 0.01 37.98 45.75
N LEU A 254 0.80 37.03 46.23
CA LEU A 254 0.87 36.65 47.65
C LEU A 254 1.94 37.41 48.44
N ARG A 255 2.68 38.32 47.81
CA ARG A 255 3.76 39.10 48.40
C ARG A 255 3.40 40.58 48.44
#